data_AF-D6MKF3-F1
#
_entry.id   AF-D6MKF3-F1
#
_cell.length_a   1.000
_cell.length_b   1.000
_cell.length_c   1.000
_cell.angle_alpha   90.00
_cell.angle_beta   90.00
_cell.angle_gamma   90.00
#
_symmetry.space_group_name_H-M   'P 1'
#
loop_
_entity.id
_entity.type
_entity.pdbx_description
1 polymer ?
#
loop_
_entity_poly.entity_id
_entity_poly.type
_entity_poly.pdbx_seq_one_letter_code
_entity_poly.pdbx_strand_id
1 'polypeptide(L)' 'MDECIDLPPGFRFHPTDEEIITHYLSPKVLNPSFSASAIGEVDLNKCEPWDLQSKAKMGEKEWYFFCQRDRKYPTGM' A
#
# COMPACT_ATOMS: atom_id res chain seq x y z
N MET A 1 17.30 -0.94 -5.00
CA MET A 1 17.54 -2.38 -4.82
C MET A 1 16.17 -2.94 -4.59
N ASP A 2 15.42 -3.09 -5.67
CA ASP A 2 14.11 -3.69 -5.69
C ASP A 2 14.33 -5.13 -5.24
N GLU A 3 13.89 -5.45 -4.03
CA GLU A 3 13.85 -6.83 -3.56
C GLU A 3 12.90 -7.57 -4.49
N CYS A 4 13.42 -8.15 -5.57
CA CYS A 4 12.76 -9.23 -6.27
C CYS A 4 12.71 -10.39 -5.28
N ILE A 5 11.65 -10.39 -4.47
CA ILE A 5 11.33 -11.49 -3.57
C ILE A 5 11.19 -12.70 -4.49
N ASP A 6 12.18 -13.60 -4.44
CA ASP A 6 12.24 -14.82 -5.26
C ASP A 6 11.17 -15.78 -4.75
N LEU A 7 9.94 -15.48 -5.13
CA LEU A 7 8.77 -16.21 -4.72
C LEU A 7 8.54 -17.34 -5.72
N PRO A 8 8.13 -18.53 -5.23
CA PRO A 8 7.84 -19.65 -6.10
C PRO A 8 6.77 -19.25 -7.14
N PRO A 9 6.85 -19.78 -8.37
CA PRO A 9 5.91 -19.47 -9.42
C PRO A 9 4.47 -19.76 -8.96
N GLY A 10 3.61 -18.74 -9.03
CA GLY A 10 2.22 -18.81 -8.59
C GLY A 10 1.95 -18.17 -7.23
N PHE A 11 2.98 -17.81 -6.46
CA PHE A 11 2.79 -16.95 -5.29
C PHE A 11 2.42 -15.54 -5.75
N ARG A 12 1.36 -15.01 -5.16
CA ARG A 12 0.84 -13.68 -5.47
C ARG A 12 0.54 -12.99 -4.17
N PHE A 13 0.78 -11.69 -4.16
CA PHE A 13 0.33 -10.87 -3.05
C PHE A 13 -1.20 -10.71 -3.16
N HIS A 14 -1.92 -11.55 -2.43
CA HIS A 14 -3.38 -11.55 -2.36
C HIS A 14 -3.83 -11.71 -0.90
N PRO A 15 -3.47 -10.75 -0.02
CA PRO A 15 -3.85 -10.80 1.39
C PRO A 15 -5.36 -10.66 1.54
N THR A 16 -5.91 -11.27 2.59
CA THR A 16 -7.32 -11.08 2.97
C THR A 16 -7.56 -9.71 3.59
N ASP A 17 -8.81 -9.24 3.63
CA ASP A 17 -9.16 -7.96 4.27
C ASP A 17 -8.66 -7.87 5.72
N GLU A 18 -8.80 -8.97 6.47
CA GLU A 18 -8.32 -9.06 7.85
C GLU A 18 -6.79 -8.93 7.94
N GLU A 19 -6.06 -9.57 7.02
CA GLU A 19 -4.60 -9.45 6.96
C GLU A 19 -4.16 -8.03 6.60
N ILE A 20 -4.83 -7.39 5.63
CA ILE A 20 -4.58 -5.99 5.28
C ILE A 20 -4.73 -5.10 6.50
N ILE A 21 -5.80 -5.28 7.28
CA ILE A 21 -6.07 -4.48 8.47
C ILE A 21 -5.06 -4.78 9.58
N THR A 22 -4.86 -6.05 9.92
CA THR A 22 -4.14 -6.47 11.12
C THR A 22 -2.62 -6.43 10.92
N HIS A 23 -2.13 -6.86 9.76
CA HIS A 23 -0.70 -7.00 9.49
C HIS A 23 -0.09 -5.81 8.75
N TYR A 24 -0.89 -4.99 8.06
CA TYR A 24 -0.36 -3.87 7.27
C TYR A 24 -0.83 -2.50 7.78
N LEU A 25 -2.15 -2.30 7.92
CA LEU A 25 -2.69 -0.99 8.34
C LEU A 25 -2.48 -0.73 9.83
N SER A 26 -2.78 -1.69 10.71
CA SER A 26 -2.63 -1.54 12.16
C SER A 26 -1.20 -1.14 12.57
N PRO A 27 -0.14 -1.84 12.14
CA PRO A 27 1.22 -1.42 12.43
C PRO A 27 1.60 -0.09 11.76
N LYS A 28 1.04 0.25 10.58
CA LYS A 28 1.28 1.55 9.94
C LYS A 28 0.69 2.72 10.73
N VAL A 29 -0.48 2.52 11.34
CA VAL A 29 -1.12 3.52 12.20
C VAL A 29 -0.37 3.68 13.53
N LEU A 30 0.10 2.58 14.11
CA LEU A 30 0.89 2.60 15.34
C LEU A 30 2.30 3.15 15.13
N ASN A 31 2.90 2.87 13.99
CA ASN A 31 4.24 3.30 13.62
C ASN A 31 4.23 3.93 12.21
N PRO A 32 4.33 5.28 12.10
CA PRO A 32 4.33 5.95 10.81
C PRO A 32 5.53 5.58 9.94
N SER A 33 6.64 5.11 10.54
CA SER A 33 7.83 4.62 9.82
C SER A 33 7.72 3.15 9.39
N PHE A 34 6.60 2.47 9.67
CA PHE A 34 6.36 1.13 9.14
C PHE A 34 6.30 1.19 7.61
N SER A 35 7.05 0.32 6.96
CA SER A 35 7.01 0.15 5.51
C SER A 35 6.84 -1.33 5.20
N ALA A 36 5.92 -1.63 4.29
CA ALA A 36 5.78 -2.98 3.78
C ALA A 36 6.58 -3.10 2.48
N SER A 37 7.16 -4.27 2.24
CA SER A 37 7.81 -4.56 0.96
C SER A 37 6.76 -4.63 -0.16
N ALA A 38 5.59 -5.21 0.12
CA ALA A 38 4.51 -5.37 -0.85
C ALA A 38 3.65 -4.10 -1.07
N ILE A 39 3.55 -3.20 -0.08
CA ILE A 39 2.64 -2.04 -0.12
C ILE A 39 3.47 -0.75 -0.19
N GLY A 40 3.28 0.02 -1.27
CA GLY A 40 3.91 1.32 -1.46
C GLY A 40 3.25 2.43 -0.64
N GLU A 41 3.87 3.59 -0.54
CA GLU A 41 3.22 4.79 0.01
C GLU A 41 2.91 5.74 -1.15
N VAL A 42 1.66 6.22 -1.22
CA VAL A 42 1.24 7.13 -2.28
C VAL A 42 0.24 8.16 -1.78
N ASP A 43 0.31 9.37 -2.33
CA ASP A 43 -0.71 10.39 -2.10
C ASP A 43 -1.69 10.36 -3.28
N LEU A 44 -2.88 9.81 -3.05
CA LEU A 44 -3.93 9.72 -4.07
C LEU A 44 -4.45 11.08 -4.52
N ASN A 45 -4.21 12.18 -3.77
CA ASN A 45 -4.59 13.52 -4.21
C ASN A 45 -3.59 14.13 -5.19
N LYS A 46 -2.36 13.60 -5.24
CA LYS A 46 -1.26 14.12 -6.08
C LYS A 46 -0.84 13.15 -7.18
N CYS A 47 -1.36 11.93 -7.18
CA CYS A 47 -1.03 10.91 -8.15
C CYS A 47 -2.26 10.55 -8.97
N GLU A 48 -2.10 10.57 -10.28
CA GLU A 48 -3.14 10.11 -11.20
C GLU A 48 -3.19 8.57 -11.21
N PRO A 49 -4.35 7.97 -11.50
CA PRO A 49 -4.53 6.52 -11.43
C PRO A 49 -3.58 5.73 -12.35
N TRP A 50 -3.15 6.31 -13.47
CA TRP A 50 -2.18 5.70 -14.38
C TRP A 50 -0.72 5.82 -13.93
N ASP A 51 -0.41 6.68 -12.96
CA ASP A 51 0.93 6.81 -12.36
C ASP A 51 1.10 5.86 -11.16
N LEU A 52 0.00 5.34 -10.62
CA LEU A 52 0.02 4.37 -9.51
C LEU A 52 0.79 3.10 -9.87
N GLN A 53 0.62 2.59 -11.10
CA GLN A 53 1.32 1.38 -11.54
C GLN A 53 2.84 1.50 -11.44
N SER A 54 3.41 2.69 -11.74
CA SER A 54 4.85 2.94 -11.65
C SER A 54 5.34 3.13 -10.22
N LYS A 55 4.44 3.45 -9.28
CA LYS A 55 4.76 3.61 -7.86
C LYS A 55 4.53 2.33 -7.05
N ALA A 56 3.90 1.32 -7.65
CA ALA A 56 3.64 0.06 -7.00
C ALA A 56 4.96 -0.66 -6.70
N LYS A 57 5.12 -1.12 -5.47
CA LYS A 57 6.28 -1.94 -5.08
C LYS A 57 6.11 -3.40 -5.49
N MET A 58 4.87 -3.89 -5.52
CA MET A 58 4.55 -5.29 -5.79
C MET A 58 3.15 -5.42 -6.38
N GLY A 59 2.95 -6.48 -7.17
CA GLY A 59 1.67 -6.80 -7.79
C GLY A 59 1.68 -6.63 -9.31
N GLU A 60 1.12 -7.60 -10.03
CA GLU A 60 1.04 -7.59 -11.50
C GLU A 60 -0.30 -7.01 -11.99
N LYS A 61 -1.39 -7.36 -11.32
CA LYS A 61 -2.77 -6.95 -11.68
C LYS A 61 -3.42 -6.04 -10.64
N GLU A 62 -3.01 -6.17 -9.39
CA GLU A 62 -3.57 -5.46 -8.24
C GLU A 62 -2.41 -4.85 -7.47
N TRP A 63 -2.56 -3.58 -7.09
CA TRP A 63 -1.52 -2.84 -6.40
C TRP A 63 -2.09 -2.25 -5.12
N TYR A 64 -1.29 -2.33 -4.06
CA TYR A 64 -1.68 -1.87 -2.74
C TYR A 64 -0.83 -0.69 -2.34
N PHE A 65 -1.49 0.34 -1.80
CA PHE A 65 -0.81 1.54 -1.34
C PHE A 65 -1.34 2.00 0.02
N PHE A 66 -0.43 2.45 0.86
CA PHE A 66 -0.75 3.30 1.98
C PHE A 66 -1.00 4.71 1.45
N CYS A 67 -2.23 5.18 1.61
CA CYS A 67 -2.57 6.58 1.40
C CYS A 67 -2.67 7.26 2.76
N GLN A 68 -2.03 8.42 2.90
CA GLN A 68 -2.37 9.30 4.00
C GLN A 68 -3.83 9.72 3.82
N ARG A 69 -4.66 9.42 4.81
CA ARG A 69 -6.04 9.88 4.83
C ARG A 69 -6.02 11.38 5.06
N ASP A 70 -5.87 12.13 3.97
CA ASP A 70 -6.08 13.56 4.03
C ASP A 70 -7.53 13.78 4.43
N ARG A 71 -7.75 14.55 5.50
CA ARG A 71 -9.08 14.94 5.90
C ARG A 71 -9.58 15.88 4.81
N LYS A 72 -10.30 15.32 3.84
CA LYS A 72 -11.01 16.07 2.79
C LYS A 72 -11.93 17.17 3.36
N TYR A 73 -12.16 17.18 4.69
CA TYR A 73 -12.72 18.30 5.45
C TYR A 73 -11.94 18.53 6.76
N PRO A 74 -11.25 19.67 6.95
CA PRO A 74 -10.73 20.08 8.26
C PRO A 74 -11.84 20.53 9.24
N THR A 75 -13.08 20.68 8.76
CA THR A 75 -14.26 21.03 9.55
C THR A 75 -15.27 19.89 9.51
N GLY A 76 -15.17 18.96 10.46
CA GLY A 76 -16.38 18.34 10.99
C GLY A 76 -17.06 19.38 11.88
N MET A 77 -18.37 19.55 11.72
CA MET A 77 -19.20 20.30 12.68
C MET A 77 -18.97 19.83 14.11
#